data_AF-A0A497KBT2-F1
#
_entry.id   AF-A0A497KBT2-F1
#
_cell.length_a   1.000
_cell.length_b   1.000
_cell.length_c   1.000
_cell.angle_alpha   90.00
_cell.angle_beta   90.00
_cell.angle_gamma   90.00
#
_symmetry.space_group_name_H-M   'P 1'
#
loop_
_entity.id
_entity.type
_entity.pdbx_description
1 polymer ?
#
loop_
_entity_poly.entity_id
_entity_poly.type
_entity_poly.pdbx_seq_one_letter_code
_entity_poly.pdbx_strand_id
1 'polypeptide(L)' 'DSQVPPEVNSIYEIVINGLDLDSVKKAMREGIKAAAEVPGVVKISAGNYGGRFGPIKIFLHEILK' A
#
# COMPACT_ATOMS: atom_id res chain seq x y z
N ASP A 1 -1.88 16.79 -15.10
CA ASP A 1 -1.69 15.51 -15.80
C ASP A 1 -1.83 14.33 -14.86
N SER A 2 -2.42 13.23 -15.34
CA SER A 2 -2.56 11.99 -14.57
C SER A 2 -1.19 11.40 -14.25
N GLN A 3 -1.05 10.82 -13.06
CA GLN A 3 0.15 10.08 -12.63
C GLN A 3 -0.04 8.55 -12.74
N VAL A 4 -1.14 8.12 -13.35
CA VAL A 4 -1.52 6.72 -13.49
C VAL A 4 -0.84 6.15 -14.73
N PRO A 5 -0.16 4.98 -14.64
CA PRO A 5 0.40 4.31 -15.80
C PRO A 5 -0.68 4.04 -16.88
N PRO A 6 -0.37 4.19 -18.18
CA PRO A 6 -1.37 4.05 -19.25
C PRO A 6 -2.13 2.71 -19.28
N GLU A 7 -1.51 1.63 -18.79
CA GLU A 7 -2.08 0.29 -18.72
C GLU A 7 -3.05 0.07 -17.55
N VAL A 8 -3.17 1.05 -16.63
CA VAL A 8 -4.02 0.96 -15.44
C VAL A 8 -5.38 1.60 -15.69
N ASN A 9 -6.43 0.78 -15.70
CA ASN A 9 -7.82 1.22 -15.92
C ASN A 9 -8.62 1.45 -14.63
N SER A 10 -8.13 0.96 -13.49
CA SER A 10 -8.81 1.08 -12.20
C SER A 10 -7.80 1.09 -11.04
N ILE A 11 -8.14 1.79 -9.97
CA ILE A 11 -7.33 1.90 -8.75
C ILE A 11 -8.27 1.74 -7.55
N TYR A 12 -7.89 0.85 -6.64
CA TYR A 12 -8.55 0.67 -5.36
C TYR A 12 -7.61 1.05 -4.21
N GLU A 13 -8.19 1.56 -3.13
CA GLU A 13 -7.46 1.85 -1.89
C GLU A 13 -8.00 0.97 -0.75
N ILE A 14 -7.08 0.36 0.00
CA ILE A 14 -7.39 -0.44 1.19
C ILE A 14 -6.82 0.31 2.40
N VAL A 15 -7.71 0.74 3.29
CA VAL A 15 -7.35 1.44 4.52
C VAL A 15 -7.36 0.46 5.69
N ILE A 16 -6.30 0.47 6.49
CA ILE A 16 -6.11 -0.46 7.61
C ILE A 16 -5.91 0.33 8.90
N ASN A 17 -6.77 0.06 9.89
CA ASN A 17 -6.58 0.46 11.28
C ASN A 17 -6.20 -0.76 12.12
N GLY A 18 -5.42 -0.57 13.17
CA GLY A 18 -5.02 -1.64 14.08
C GLY A 18 -4.78 -1.13 15.49
N LEU A 19 -4.75 -2.05 16.45
CA LEU A 19 -4.50 -1.75 17.87
C LEU A 19 -3.03 -1.38 18.13
N ASP A 20 -2.12 -1.88 17.29
CA ASP A 20 -0.69 -1.58 17.32
C ASP A 20 -0.10 -1.53 15.89
N LEU A 21 1.11 -0.97 15.79
CA LEU A 21 1.79 -0.77 14.52
C LEU A 21 2.20 -2.08 13.85
N ASP A 22 2.56 -3.10 14.63
CA ASP A 22 3.04 -4.37 14.09
C ASP A 22 1.90 -5.15 13.43
N SER A 23 0.69 -5.09 13.99
CA SER A 23 -0.53 -5.63 13.41
C SER A 23 -0.86 -4.95 12.08
N VAL A 24 -0.75 -3.62 12.00
CA VAL A 24 -0.96 -2.86 10.75
C VAL A 24 0.09 -3.25 9.70
N LYS A 25 1.37 -3.28 10.06
CA LYS A 25 2.46 -3.68 9.15
C LYS A 25 2.25 -5.10 8.63
N LYS A 26 1.87 -6.04 9.51
CA LYS A 26 1.56 -7.42 9.14
C LYS A 26 0.37 -7.48 8.18
N ALA A 27 -0.72 -6.78 8.46
CA ALA A 27 -1.90 -6.74 7.60
C ALA A 27 -1.56 -6.17 6.21
N MET A 28 -0.79 -5.08 6.14
CA MET A 28 -0.30 -4.52 4.87
C MET A 28 0.55 -5.53 4.11
N ARG A 29 1.54 -6.16 4.76
CA ARG A 29 2.43 -7.14 4.12
C ARG A 29 1.65 -8.31 3.51
N GLU A 30 0.78 -8.95 4.30
CA GLU A 30 0.03 -10.12 3.81
C GLU A 30 -0.97 -9.73 2.73
N GLY A 31 -1.65 -8.59 2.87
CA GLY A 31 -2.58 -8.07 1.86
C GLY A 31 -1.89 -7.75 0.54
N ILE A 32 -0.70 -7.14 0.59
CA ILE A 32 0.09 -6.84 -0.62
C ILE A 32 0.55 -8.12 -1.32
N LYS A 33 1.05 -9.11 -0.56
CA LYS A 33 1.47 -10.41 -1.13
C LYS A 33 0.30 -11.10 -1.84
N ALA A 34 -0.86 -11.17 -1.19
CA ALA A 34 -2.05 -11.76 -1.78
C ALA A 34 -2.54 -10.98 -3.02
N ALA A 35 -2.54 -9.65 -2.98
CA ALA A 35 -2.94 -8.83 -4.12
C ALA A 35 -1.99 -9.01 -5.33
N ALA A 36 -0.68 -9.13 -5.08
CA ALA A 36 0.32 -9.31 -6.13
C ALA A 36 0.18 -10.64 -6.89
N GLU A 37 -0.48 -11.64 -6.30
CA GLU A 37 -0.76 -12.93 -6.96
C GLU A 37 -1.98 -12.87 -7.90
N VAL A 38 -2.78 -11.80 -7.85
CA VAL A 38 -3.99 -11.67 -8.67
C VAL A 38 -3.62 -11.25 -10.11
N PRO A 39 -4.03 -12.03 -11.14
CA PRO A 39 -3.77 -11.68 -12.53
C PRO A 39 -4.32 -10.29 -12.89
N GLY A 40 -3.49 -9.48 -13.54
CA GLY A 40 -3.85 -8.12 -13.97
C GLY A 40 -3.55 -7.02 -12.96
N VAL A 41 -3.04 -7.34 -11.76
CA VAL A 41 -2.50 -6.33 -10.85
C VAL A 41 -1.19 -5.80 -11.42
N VAL A 42 -1.16 -4.52 -11.78
CA VAL A 42 -0.01 -3.87 -12.41
C VAL A 42 0.98 -3.31 -11.40
N LYS A 43 0.47 -2.67 -10.33
CA LYS A 43 1.30 -1.94 -9.37
C LYS A 43 0.64 -1.85 -8.00
N ILE A 44 1.47 -1.93 -6.96
CA ILE A 44 1.11 -1.60 -5.58
C ILE A 44 1.82 -0.30 -5.19
N SER A 45 1.10 0.57 -4.48
CA SER A 45 1.62 1.84 -3.96
C SER A 45 0.99 2.15 -2.59
N ALA A 46 1.39 3.26 -1.97
CA ALA A 46 0.79 3.76 -0.74
C ALA A 46 0.62 5.29 -0.80
N GLY A 47 -0.56 5.77 -0.41
CA GLY A 47 -0.84 7.19 -0.23
C GLY A 47 -0.11 7.76 0.98
N ASN A 48 0.34 9.01 0.89
CA ASN A 48 0.93 9.74 2.02
C ASN A 48 0.78 11.26 1.86
N TYR A 49 1.00 12.00 2.95
CA TYR A 49 0.94 13.46 2.99
C TYR A 49 2.32 14.12 3.06
N GLY A 50 3.30 13.59 2.32
CA GLY A 50 4.69 14.08 2.30
C GLY A 50 5.42 13.88 3.63
N GLY A 51 4.92 13.01 4.50
CA GLY A 51 5.52 12.71 5.81
C GLY A 51 5.43 13.84 6.84
N ARG A 52 4.53 14.82 6.65
CA ARG A 52 4.38 16.01 7.52
C ARG A 52 3.17 15.99 8.45
N PHE A 53 2.17 15.14 8.18
CA PHE A 53 0.90 15.13 8.92
C PHE A 53 0.82 13.99 9.95
N GLY A 54 1.03 12.74 9.52
CA GLY A 54 0.98 11.58 10.40
C GLY A 54 2.30 11.32 11.12
N PRO A 55 2.27 10.88 12.40
CA PRO A 55 3.49 10.58 13.15
C PRO A 55 4.17 9.27 12.70
N ILE A 56 3.44 8.39 12.02
CA ILE A 56 3.90 7.07 11.59
C ILE A 56 4.16 7.06 10.09
N LYS A 57 5.27 6.45 9.68
CA LYS A 57 5.64 6.21 8.28
C LYS A 57 5.90 4.71 8.12
N ILE A 58 5.17 4.07 7.20
CA ILE A 58 5.37 2.65 6.87
C ILE A 58 5.88 2.59 5.43
N PHE A 59 7.15 2.21 5.26
CA PHE A 59 7.74 2.05 3.94
C PHE A 59 7.49 0.63 3.43
N LEU A 60 6.82 0.50 2.28
CA LEU A 60 6.44 -0.82 1.73
C LEU A 60 7.63 -1.75 1.55
N HIS A 61 8.76 -1.24 1.06
CA HIS A 61 9.99 -2.01 0.89
C HIS A 61 10.58 -2.53 2.20
N GLU A 62 10.31 -1.89 3.35
CA GLU A 62 10.80 -2.36 4.64
C GLU A 62 9.94 -3.51 5.18
N ILE A 63 8.64 -3.48 4.94
CA ILE A 63 7.71 -4.53 5.41
C ILE A 63 7.62 -5.71 4.45
N LEU A 64 8.12 -5.58 3.22
CA LEU A 64 8.12 -6.65 2.20
C LEU A 64 9.47 -7.39 2.09
N LYS A 65 10.52 -6.92 2.76
CA LYS A 65 11.72 -7.73 3.00
C LYS A 65 11.35 -8.99 3.78
#